data_AF-A0A268TDI9-F1
#
_entry.id   AF-A0A268TDI9-F1
#
_cell.length_a   1.000
_cell.length_b   1.000
_cell.length_c   1.000
_cell.angle_alpha   90.00
_cell.angle_beta   90.00
_cell.angle_gamma   90.00
#
_symmetry.space_group_name_H-M   'P 1'
#
loop_
_entity.id
_entity.type
_entity.pdbx_description
1 polymer ?
#
loop_
_entity_poly.entity_id
_entity_poly.type
_entity_poly.pdbx_seq_one_letter_code
_entity_poly.pdbx_strand_id
1 'polypeptide(L)' 'MKILFLSFSVLLSACSTKVVYKDVYIPVKCDITTPIKPKPTNDLITNIANAFTYSKLLEDALNFCANKNN' A
#
# COMPACT_ATOMS: atom_id res chain seq x y z
N MET A 1 29.08 -33.50 -36.67
CA MET A 1 28.93 -32.04 -36.43
C MET A 1 27.47 -31.54 -36.38
N LYS A 2 26.51 -32.22 -37.01
CA LYS A 2 25.09 -31.80 -37.06
C LYS A 2 24.35 -31.87 -35.70
N ILE A 3 24.75 -32.80 -34.85
CA ILE A 3 24.13 -33.04 -33.53
C ILE A 3 24.47 -31.91 -32.53
N LEU A 4 25.65 -31.31 -32.69
CA LEU A 4 26.16 -30.23 -31.83
C LEU A 4 25.40 -28.90 -32.06
N PHE A 5 25.00 -28.65 -33.31
CA PHE A 5 24.14 -27.51 -33.65
C PHE A 5 22.72 -27.66 -33.08
N LEU A 6 22.23 -28.90 -33.03
CA LEU A 6 20.89 -29.23 -32.54
C LEU A 6 20.80 -29.07 -31.02
N SER A 7 21.83 -29.47 -30.28
CA SER A 7 21.87 -29.28 -28.81
C SER A 7 21.97 -27.80 -28.43
N PHE A 8 22.70 -26.99 -29.21
CA PHE A 8 22.85 -25.57 -28.95
C PHE A 8 21.54 -24.79 -29.10
N SER A 9 20.69 -25.18 -30.06
CA SER A 9 19.37 -24.54 -30.25
C SER A 9 18.40 -24.82 -29.09
N VAL A 10 18.46 -26.02 -28.49
CA VAL A 10 17.61 -26.37 -27.34
C VAL A 10 17.99 -25.58 -26.09
N LEU A 11 19.30 -25.35 -25.87
CA LEU A 11 19.79 -24.56 -24.75
C LEU A 11 19.32 -23.09 -24.81
N LEU A 12 19.21 -22.52 -26.01
CA LEU A 12 18.73 -21.15 -26.21
C LEU A 12 17.23 -21.00 -25.96
N SER A 13 16.43 -22.05 -26.21
CA SER A 13 14.98 -22.03 -25.98
C SER A 13 14.56 -22.16 -24.51
N ALA A 14 15.45 -22.63 -23.64
CA ALA A 14 15.15 -22.90 -22.24
C ALA A 14 15.28 -21.67 -21.32
N CYS A 15 15.81 -20.54 -21.81
CA CYS A 15 15.96 -19.30 -21.02
C CYS A 15 14.71 -18.42 -21.15
N SER A 16 13.57 -18.89 -20.64
CA SER A 16 12.37 -18.06 -20.51
C SER A 16 12.35 -17.38 -19.14
N THR A 17 12.23 -16.06 -19.11
CA THR A 17 12.16 -15.29 -17.87
C THR A 17 10.86 -15.64 -17.13
N LYS A 18 10.98 -16.25 -15.96
CA LYS A 18 9.85 -16.51 -15.07
C LYS A 18 9.24 -15.18 -14.63
N VAL A 19 8.04 -14.84 -15.11
CA VAL A 19 7.29 -13.68 -14.63
C VAL A 19 6.83 -13.99 -13.21
N VAL A 20 7.52 -13.43 -12.22
CA VAL A 20 7.12 -13.51 -10.81
C VAL A 20 6.13 -12.39 -10.55
N TYR A 21 4.85 -12.70 -10.62
CA TYR A 21 3.81 -11.80 -10.12
C TYR A 21 4.03 -11.64 -8.60
N LYS A 22 4.23 -10.40 -8.18
CA LYS A 22 4.26 -10.03 -6.77
C LYS A 22 2.85 -9.65 -6.38
N ASP A 23 2.39 -10.13 -5.23
CA ASP A 23 1.17 -9.61 -4.64
C ASP A 23 1.39 -8.13 -4.35
N VAL A 24 0.62 -7.28 -5.04
CA VAL A 24 0.67 -5.83 -4.85
C VAL A 24 -0.58 -5.47 -4.05
N TYR A 25 -0.40 -4.82 -2.91
CA TYR A 25 -1.52 -4.30 -2.13
C TYR A 25 -2.27 -3.26 -2.97
N ILE A 26 -3.51 -3.59 -3.34
CA ILE A 26 -4.40 -2.66 -4.04
C ILE A 26 -4.98 -1.74 -2.96
N PRO A 27 -4.79 -0.41 -3.04
CA PRO A 27 -5.39 0.50 -2.07
C PRO A 27 -6.91 0.40 -2.19
N VAL A 28 -7.56 -0.21 -1.20
CA VAL A 28 -9.02 -0.20 -1.08
C VAL A 28 -9.47 1.23 -0.82
N LYS A 29 -10.41 1.72 -1.63
CA LYS A 29 -11.03 3.02 -1.41
C LYS A 29 -11.78 2.95 -0.07
N CYS A 30 -11.40 3.83 0.85
CA CYS A 30 -12.13 3.97 2.10
C CYS A 30 -13.19 5.05 1.94
N ASP A 31 -14.46 4.66 2.01
CA ASP A 31 -15.62 5.54 1.81
C ASP A 31 -15.93 6.33 3.09
N ILE A 32 -14.94 7.02 3.65
CA ILE A 32 -15.10 7.87 4.83
C ILE A 32 -14.69 9.29 4.54
N THR A 33 -15.37 10.23 5.19
CA THR A 33 -14.99 11.64 5.17
C THR A 33 -13.70 11.80 5.97
N THR A 34 -12.62 12.27 5.33
CA THR A 34 -11.37 12.57 6.02
C THR A 34 -11.60 13.72 7.02
N PRO A 35 -11.20 13.57 8.29
CA PRO A 35 -11.37 14.63 9.28
C PRO A 35 -10.54 15.86 8.88
N ILE A 36 -11.06 17.04 9.21
CA ILE A 36 -10.40 18.31 8.88
C ILE A 36 -9.31 18.57 9.90
N LYS A 37 -8.09 18.81 9.43
CA LYS A 37 -6.96 19.14 10.29
C LYS A 37 -7.23 20.47 11.03
N PRO A 38 -7.12 20.51 12.37
CA PRO A 38 -7.32 21.74 13.12
C PRO A 38 -6.25 22.78 12.76
N LYS A 39 -6.66 24.04 12.67
CA LYS A 39 -5.72 25.15 12.49
C LYS A 39 -5.04 25.45 13.83
N PRO A 40 -3.75 25.83 13.81
CA PRO A 40 -3.08 26.28 15.02
C PRO A 40 -3.76 27.54 15.56
N THR A 41 -3.96 27.54 16.87
CA THR A 41 -4.43 28.65 17.69
C THR A 41 -3.27 29.20 18.52
N ASN A 42 -3.41 30.42 19.05
CA ASN A 42 -2.38 31.03 19.90
C ASN A 42 -2.31 30.39 21.31
N ASP A 43 -3.35 29.66 21.72
CA ASP A 43 -3.37 28.97 23.01
C ASP A 43 -2.81 27.55 22.88
N LEU A 44 -1.76 27.26 23.66
CA LEU A 44 -1.06 25.98 23.63
C LEU A 44 -1.96 24.84 24.09
N ILE A 45 -2.76 25.05 25.14
CA ILE A 45 -3.63 24.00 25.69
C ILE A 45 -4.71 23.61 24.68
N THR A 46 -5.36 24.61 24.08
CA THR A 46 -6.33 24.39 23.01
C THR A 46 -5.71 23.69 21.80
N ASN A 47 -4.48 24.03 21.41
CA ASN A 47 -3.78 23.32 20.33
C ASN A 47 -3.52 21.85 20.65
N ILE A 48 -3.05 21.56 21.87
CA ILE A 48 -2.77 20.20 22.30
C ILE A 48 -4.08 19.39 22.33
N ALA A 49 -5.14 19.94 22.92
CA ALA A 49 -6.45 19.30 22.95
C ALA A 49 -6.97 19.00 21.53
N ASN A 50 -6.92 19.98 20.62
CA ASN A 50 -7.33 19.80 19.23
C ASN A 50 -6.50 18.75 18.50
N ALA A 51 -5.19 18.68 18.76
CA ALA A 51 -4.32 17.67 18.18
C ALA A 51 -4.68 16.26 18.66
N PHE A 52 -4.95 16.08 19.95
CA PHE A 52 -5.40 14.80 20.51
C PHE A 52 -6.78 14.38 20.01
N THR A 53 -7.72 15.32 19.90
CA THR A 53 -9.03 15.02 19.32
C THR A 53 -8.90 14.59 17.85
N TYR A 54 -8.06 15.30 17.08
CA TYR A 54 -7.81 14.96 15.68
C TYR A 54 -7.13 13.59 15.53
N SER A 55 -6.17 13.24 16.40
CA SER A 55 -5.52 11.93 16.34
C SER A 55 -6.51 10.79 16.64
N LYS A 56 -7.41 10.98 17.62
CA LYS A 56 -8.46 10.01 17.92
C LYS A 56 -9.38 9.78 16.71
N LEU A 57 -9.85 10.86 16.07
CA LEU A 57 -10.68 10.75 14.87
C LEU A 57 -9.96 10.01 13.74
N LEU A 58 -8.65 10.21 13.60
CA LEU A 58 -7.84 9.53 12.61
C LEU A 58 -7.67 8.04 12.92
N GLU A 59 -7.46 7.68 14.19
CA GLU A 59 -7.39 6.28 14.62
C GLU A 59 -8.71 5.54 14.37
N ASP A 60 -9.84 6.15 14.73
CA ASP A 60 -11.16 5.56 14.50
C ASP A 60 -11.44 5.39 12.99
N ALA A 61 -11.10 6.39 12.18
CA ALA A 61 -11.17 6.35 10.74
C ALA A 61 -10.30 5.21 10.14
N LEU A 62 -9.04 5.09 10.58
CA LEU A 62 -8.13 4.04 10.13
C LEU A 62 -8.61 2.66 10.53
N ASN A 63 -9.11 2.49 11.75
CA ASN A 63 -9.67 1.23 12.23
C ASN A 63 -10.86 0.80 11.37
N PHE A 64 -11.74 1.73 11.00
CA PHE A 64 -12.82 1.44 10.06
C PHE A 64 -12.29 0.99 8.69
N CYS A 65 -11.31 1.71 8.13
CA CYS A 65 -10.75 1.37 6.82
C CYS A 65 -10.00 0.04 6.81
N ALA A 66 -9.26 -0.27 7.88
CA ALA A 66 -8.44 -1.47 7.98
C ALA A 66 -9.28 -2.72 8.24
N ASN A 67 -10.36 -2.61 9.02
CA ASN A 67 -11.22 -3.75 9.39
C ASN A 67 -12.21 -4.18 8.29
N LYS A 68 -12.26 -3.51 7.14
CA LYS A 68 -13.10 -3.91 5.97
C LYS A 68 -12.57 -5.16 5.22
N ASN A 69 -11.57 -5.87 5.78
CA ASN A 69 -11.00 -7.11 5.23
C ASN A 69 -11.50 -8.39 5.94
N ASN A 70 -12.76 -8.42 6.39
CA ASN A 70 -13.48 -9.67 6.70
C ASN A 70 -14.80 -9.70 5.91
#